data_AF-A0A934CY44-F1
#
_entry.id   AF-A0A934CY44-F1
#
_cell.length_a   1.000
_cell.length_b   1.000
_cell.length_c   1.000
_cell.angle_alpha   90.00
_cell.angle_beta   90.00
_cell.angle_gamma   90.00
#
_symmetry.space_group_name_H-M   'P 1'
#
loop_
_entity.id
_entity.type
_entity.pdbx_description
1 polymer ?
#
loop_
_entity_poly.entity_id
_entity_poly.type
_entity_poly.pdbx_seq_one_letter_code
_entity_poly.pdbx_strand_id
1 'polypeptide(L)' 'MQQPKLKSKVQCTDREVGEVTKVIVDPITKEVSHIVVGNGAGEPGCQVPMAQVQAVTDGT' A
#
# COMPACT_ATOMS: atom_id res chain seq x y z
N MET A 1 -17.98 4.18 -3.23
CA MET A 1 -16.71 3.73 -3.85
C MET A 1 -16.07 2.75 -2.88
N GLN A 2 -16.07 1.45 -3.21
CA GLN A 2 -15.63 0.43 -2.27
C GLN A 2 -14.11 0.27 -2.38
N GLN A 3 -13.40 0.54 -1.29
CA GLN A 3 -11.96 0.39 -1.24
C GLN A 3 -11.63 -1.12 -1.08
N PRO A 4 -10.77 -1.71 -1.93
CA PRO A 4 -10.40 -3.10 -1.80
C PRO A 4 -9.64 -3.31 -0.48
N LYS A 5 -10.03 -4.34 0.29
CA LYS A 5 -9.29 -4.77 1.48
C LYS A 5 -8.07 -5.55 1.01
N LEU A 6 -6.95 -4.86 0.86
CA LEU A 6 -5.66 -5.49 0.63
C LEU A 6 -5.11 -5.94 1.99
N LYS A 7 -4.57 -7.16 2.06
CA LYS A 7 -3.78 -7.66 3.20
C LYS A 7 -2.39 -8.08 2.71
N SER A 8 -1.86 -7.34 1.74
CA SER A 8 -0.55 -7.62 1.19
C SER A 8 0.52 -7.13 2.15
N LYS A 9 1.47 -8.00 2.50
CA LYS A 9 2.63 -7.64 3.32
C LYS A 9 3.53 -6.67 2.54
N VAL A 10 4.08 -5.69 3.23
CA VAL A 10 5.01 -4.71 2.67
C VAL A 10 6.35 -4.84 3.37
N GLN A 11 7.37 -5.11 2.57
CA GLN A 11 8.76 -5.08 3.01
C GLN A 11 9.42 -3.80 2.48
N CYS A 12 9.95 -2.99 3.39
CA CYS A 12 10.84 -1.90 3.00
C CYS A 12 12.29 -2.36 3.13
N THR A 13 13.18 -1.66 2.43
CA THR A 13 14.63 -1.92 2.44
C THR A 13 15.22 -1.89 3.85
N ASP A 14 14.63 -1.09 4.73
CA ASP A 14 15.13 -0.86 6.09
C ASP A 14 14.59 -1.86 7.12
N ARG A 15 13.39 -2.44 6.91
CA ARG A 15 12.68 -3.42 7.78
C ARG A 15 11.29 -3.77 7.23
N GLU A 16 10.66 -4.82 7.76
CA GLU A 16 9.23 -5.09 7.54
C GLU A 16 8.40 -3.97 8.17
N VAL A 17 7.58 -3.28 7.37
CA VAL A 17 6.85 -2.06 7.79
C VAL A 17 5.39 -2.33 8.12
N GLY A 18 4.81 -3.41 7.58
CA GLY A 18 3.45 -3.83 7.91
C GLY A 18 2.67 -4.35 6.71
N GLU A 19 1.37 -4.04 6.66
CA GLU A 19 0.45 -4.45 5.61
C GLU A 19 -0.05 -3.23 4.83
N VAL A 20 -0.40 -3.41 3.56
CA VAL A 20 -1.14 -2.38 2.81
C VAL A 20 -2.54 -2.28 3.39
N THR A 21 -2.86 -1.16 4.02
CA THR A 21 -4.19 -0.92 4.62
C THR A 21 -5.13 -0.18 3.68
N LYS A 22 -4.58 0.67 2.78
CA LYS A 22 -5.35 1.43 1.79
C LYS A 22 -4.61 1.57 0.48
N VAL A 23 -5.36 1.76 -0.59
CA VAL A 23 -4.86 2.05 -1.94
C VAL A 23 -5.53 3.31 -2.42
N ILE A 24 -4.73 4.26 -2.90
CA ILE A 24 -5.18 5.54 -3.44
C ILE A 24 -5.03 5.46 -4.95
N VAL A 25 -6.16 5.59 -5.64
CA VAL A 25 -6.26 5.53 -7.10
C VAL A 25 -6.50 6.93 -7.62
N ASP A 26 -5.81 7.30 -8.70
CA ASP A 26 -6.11 8.53 -9.41
C ASP A 26 -7.51 8.41 -10.06
N PRO A 27 -8.46 9.31 -9.75
CA PRO A 27 -9.82 9.19 -10.26
C PRO A 27 -9.94 9.48 -11.77
N ILE A 28 -8.94 10.13 -12.38
CA ILE A 28 -8.94 10.51 -13.80
C ILE A 28 -8.33 9.39 -14.63
N THR A 29 -7.12 8.95 -14.30
CA THR A 29 -6.39 7.91 -15.06
C THR A 29 -6.78 6.49 -14.64
N LYS A 30 -7.43 6.33 -13.48
CA LYS A 30 -7.74 5.04 -12.84
C LYS A 30 -6.49 4.22 -12.47
N GLU A 31 -5.33 4.86 -12.37
CA GLU A 31 -4.07 4.22 -11.99
C GLU A 31 -3.82 4.34 -10.48
N VAL A 32 -3.12 3.36 -9.91
CA VAL A 32 -2.73 3.44 -8.50
C VAL A 32 -1.64 4.48 -8.36
N SER A 33 -1.92 5.53 -7.60
CA SER A 33 -0.97 6.63 -7.38
C SER A 33 -0.15 6.40 -6.10
N HIS A 34 -0.83 5.99 -5.02
CA HIS A 34 -0.19 5.76 -3.72
C HIS A 34 -0.80 4.57 -2.98
N ILE A 35 -0.04 3.98 -2.08
CA ILE A 35 -0.51 2.99 -1.10
C ILE A 35 -0.27 3.49 0.30
N VAL A 36 -1.08 3.04 1.25
CA VAL A 36 -0.91 3.33 2.66
C VAL A 36 -0.54 2.04 3.38
N VAL A 37 0.61 2.06 4.04
CA VAL A 37 1.16 0.93 4.78
C VAL A 37 1.03 1.19 6.27
N GLY A 38 0.58 0.19 7.03
CA GLY A 38 0.48 0.31 8.49
C GLY A 38 0.29 -1.04 9.16
N ASN A 39 0.38 -1.05 10.49
CA ASN A 39 0.31 -2.25 11.32
C ASN A 39 -1.08 -2.55 11.91
N GLY A 40 -2.15 -2.03 11.30
CA GLY A 40 -3.51 -2.25 11.77
C GLY A 40 -4.06 -1.13 12.67
N ALA A 41 -5.11 -1.46 13.43
CA ALA A 41 -6.15 -0.52 13.87
C ALA A 41 -5.65 0.65 14.75
N GLY A 42 -5.53 1.83 14.13
CA GLY A 42 -5.49 3.13 14.81
C GLY A 42 -4.22 3.95 14.60
N GLU A 43 -3.17 3.37 14.04
CA GLU A 43 -1.92 4.10 13.83
C GLU A 43 -1.92 4.85 12.49
N PRO A 44 -1.37 6.08 12.43
CA PRO A 44 -1.24 6.81 11.17
C PRO A 44 -0.31 6.03 10.23
N GLY A 45 -0.89 5.40 9.20
CA GLY A 45 -0.12 4.67 8.19
C GLY A 45 0.77 5.59 7.36
N CYS A 46 1.87 5.04 6.86
CA CYS A 46 2.77 5.75 5.96
C CYS A 46 2.24 5.69 4.53
N GLN A 47 2.08 6.85 3.89
CA GLN A 47 1.73 6.92 2.47
C GLN A 47 2.99 6.75 1.64
N VAL A 48 2.98 5.76 0.75
CA VAL A 48 4.08 5.45 -0.17
C VAL A 48 3.61 5.68 -1.60
N PRO A 49 4.28 6.55 -2.37
CA PRO A 49 3.98 6.72 -3.80
C PRO A 49 4.36 5.47 -4.58
N MET A 50 3.58 5.11 -5.59
CA MET A 50 3.87 3.97 -6.46
C MET A 50 5.23 4.07 -7.15
N ALA A 51 5.72 5.29 -7.39
CA ALA A 51 7.06 5.52 -7.95
C ALA A 51 8.22 5.01 -7.06
N GLN A 52 7.98 4.79 -5.76
CA GLN A 52 8.97 4.21 -4.84
C GLN A 52 8.85 2.69 -4.69
N VAL A 53 7.81 2.07 -5.27
CA VAL A 53 7.62 0.61 -5.21
C VAL A 53 8.53 -0.05 -6.23
N GLN A 54 9.47 -0.85 -5.74
CA GLN A 54 10.51 -1.46 -6.59
C GLN A 54 10.03 -2.72 -7.30
N ALA A 55 9.20 -3.53 -6.63
CA ALA A 55 8.63 -4.76 -7.17
C ALA A 55 7.31 -5.08 -6.46
N VAL A 56 6.40 -5.74 -7.18
CA VAL A 56 5.17 -6.32 -6.64
C VAL A 56 5.24 -7.81 -6.88
N THR A 57 5.20 -8.59 -5.80
CA THR A 57 5.23 -10.06 -5.86
C THR A 57 3.87 -10.61 -5.44
N ASP A 58 3.36 -11.60 -6.16
CA ASP A 58 2.25 -12.42 -5.70
C ASP A 58 2.72 -13.38 -4.59
N GLY A 59 1.91 -13.53 -3.54
CA GLY A 59 2.14 -14.55 -2.53
C GLY A 59 1.59 -15.88 -3.03
N THR A 60 2.48 -16.78 -3.41
CA THR A 60 2.14 -18.21 -3.62
C THR A 60 1.85 -18.90 -2.30
#